data_AF-A0A556UYZ1-F1
#
_entry.id   AF-A0A556UYZ1-F1
#
_cell.length_a   1.000
_cell.length_b   1.000
_cell.length_c   1.000
_cell.angle_alpha   90.00
_cell.angle_beta   90.00
_cell.angle_gamma   90.00
#
_symmetry.space_group_name_H-M   'P 1'
#
loop_
_entity.id
_entity.type
_entity.pdbx_description
1 polymer ?
#
loop_
_entity_poly.entity_id
_entity_poly.type
_entity_poly.pdbx_seq_one_letter_code
_entity_poly.pdbx_strand_id
1 'polypeptide(L)'
;MAMANFKFIDIGINLTDPMFRGIYRGNQKHQDDFAQVVERASSVGIQKFMITGGNLEDSREALKLAQSREEFFSTVGCHPTRCSEFDQQGAEQYFSALRELVVNNRGKVVAVGECGLGSKFIKTTFPTKKKWETGHCLKDRNEPCHIIQVLEVMAAARNEDPVEMANTIYNNTLKVFFTGS
;
A
#
# COMPACT_ATOMS: atom_id res chain seq x y z
N MET A 1 -3.87 -37.00 12.27
CA MET A 1 -4.94 -36.15 11.73
C MET A 1 -4.60 -35.85 10.28
N ALA A 2 -5.51 -36.06 9.33
CA ALA A 2 -5.32 -35.53 7.99
C ALA A 2 -5.19 -34.01 8.13
N MET A 3 -4.03 -33.43 7.79
CA MET A 3 -3.86 -31.98 7.83
C MET A 3 -4.88 -31.39 6.86
N ALA A 4 -5.75 -30.51 7.36
CA ALA A 4 -6.68 -29.79 6.51
C ALA A 4 -5.89 -29.04 5.42
N ASN A 5 -6.27 -29.24 4.16
CA ASN A 5 -5.60 -28.64 3.00
C ASN A 5 -6.12 -27.21 2.80
N PHE A 6 -5.73 -26.29 3.69
CA PHE A 6 -6.05 -24.88 3.56
C PHE A 6 -5.40 -24.29 2.31
N LYS A 7 -6.05 -23.28 1.72
CA LYS A 7 -5.54 -22.56 0.54
C LYS A 7 -5.58 -21.07 0.82
N PHE A 8 -4.43 -20.43 0.72
CA PHE A 8 -4.27 -19.00 0.95
C PHE A 8 -3.55 -18.33 -0.21
N ILE A 9 -3.80 -17.04 -0.37
CA ILE A 9 -3.02 -16.12 -1.19
C ILE A 9 -2.61 -14.99 -0.24
N ASP A 10 -1.31 -14.74 -0.13
CA ASP A 10 -0.82 -13.56 0.59
C ASP A 10 -0.76 -12.38 -0.39
N ILE A 11 -1.68 -11.42 -0.23
CA ILE A 11 -1.87 -10.32 -1.18
C ILE A 11 -0.93 -9.12 -0.92
N GLY A 12 -0.13 -9.15 0.15
CA GLY A 12 0.68 -8.00 0.55
C GLY A 12 1.88 -8.42 1.38
N ILE A 13 2.88 -9.01 0.72
CA ILE A 13 4.11 -9.46 1.37
C ILE A 13 5.33 -8.71 0.84
N ASN A 14 6.20 -8.28 1.75
CA ASN A 14 7.40 -7.52 1.42
C ASN A 14 8.62 -8.45 1.25
N LEU A 15 8.54 -9.49 0.41
CA LEU A 15 9.60 -10.50 0.26
C LEU A 15 10.95 -9.96 -0.23
N THR A 16 10.98 -8.73 -0.75
CA THR A 16 12.21 -8.00 -1.10
C THR A 16 12.93 -7.41 0.12
N ASP A 17 12.30 -7.38 1.30
CA ASP A 17 12.92 -6.86 2.51
C ASP A 17 14.19 -7.67 2.87
N PRO A 18 15.34 -7.01 3.08
CA PRO A 18 16.59 -7.67 3.45
C PRO A 18 16.50 -8.53 4.72
N MET A 19 15.50 -8.31 5.60
CA MET A 19 15.25 -9.15 6.76
C MET A 19 14.99 -10.61 6.38
N PHE A 20 14.33 -10.88 5.24
CA PHE A 20 14.13 -12.25 4.73
C PHE A 20 15.42 -12.90 4.20
N ARG A 21 16.51 -12.14 4.14
CA ARG A 21 17.87 -12.59 3.82
C ARG A 21 18.79 -12.56 5.04
N GLY A 22 18.24 -12.35 6.23
CA GLY A 22 18.99 -12.24 7.48
C GLY A 22 19.74 -10.93 7.67
N ILE A 23 19.43 -9.88 6.90
CA ILE A 23 20.08 -8.57 6.97
C ILE A 23 19.17 -7.59 7.72
N TYR A 24 19.67 -7.04 8.81
CA TYR A 24 18.94 -6.08 9.65
C TYR A 24 19.76 -4.81 9.76
N ARG A 25 19.20 -3.69 9.29
CA ARG A 25 19.88 -2.38 9.26
C ARG A 25 21.28 -2.48 8.62
N GLY A 26 21.37 -3.18 7.49
CA GLY A 26 22.61 -3.38 6.72
C GLY A 26 23.60 -4.41 7.30
N ASN A 27 23.28 -5.09 8.41
CA ASN A 27 24.16 -6.06 9.04
C ASN A 27 23.59 -7.49 8.92
N GLN A 28 24.41 -8.46 8.50
CA GLN A 28 24.03 -9.88 8.53
C GLN A 28 23.90 -10.35 9.99
N LYS A 29 22.71 -10.80 10.40
CA LYS A 29 22.43 -11.29 11.76
C LYS A 29 22.24 -12.80 11.84
N HIS A 30 21.80 -13.42 10.76
CA HIS A 30 21.73 -14.87 10.61
C HIS A 30 21.93 -15.25 9.15
N GLN A 31 22.09 -16.53 8.84
CA GLN A 31 22.18 -17.02 7.46
C GLN A 31 20.91 -16.67 6.67
N ASP A 32 21.03 -16.47 5.36
CA ASP A 32 19.86 -16.36 4.46
C ASP A 32 19.00 -17.63 4.57
N ASP A 33 17.78 -17.45 5.08
CA ASP A 33 16.78 -18.50 5.29
C ASP A 33 15.55 -18.34 4.37
N PHE A 34 15.65 -17.53 3.31
CA PHE A 34 14.52 -17.18 2.44
C PHE A 34 13.76 -18.39 1.91
N ALA A 35 14.48 -19.42 1.44
CA ALA A 35 13.86 -20.64 0.94
C ALA A 35 13.03 -21.35 2.01
N GLN A 36 13.49 -21.31 3.27
CA GLN A 36 12.82 -21.93 4.40
C GLN A 36 11.62 -21.09 4.86
N VAL A 37 11.67 -19.75 4.76
CA VAL A 37 10.51 -18.87 4.97
C VAL A 37 9.38 -19.24 4.01
N VAL A 38 9.73 -19.37 2.73
CA VAL A 38 8.79 -19.73 1.66
C VAL A 38 8.23 -21.14 1.84
N GLU A 39 9.07 -22.12 2.19
CA GLU A 39 8.64 -23.48 2.47
C GLU A 39 7.66 -23.54 3.65
N ARG A 40 7.94 -22.81 4.74
CA ARG A 40 7.01 -22.69 5.88
C ARG A 40 5.67 -22.11 5.43
N ALA A 41 5.67 -21.05 4.61
CA ALA A 41 4.46 -20.45 4.06
C ALA A 41 3.67 -21.42 3.18
N SER A 42 4.33 -22.16 2.29
CA SER A 42 3.70 -23.18 1.45
C SER A 42 3.15 -24.34 2.28
N SER A 43 3.85 -24.76 3.34
CA SER A 43 3.42 -25.87 4.21
C SER A 43 2.10 -25.61 4.95
N VAL A 44 1.74 -24.33 5.16
CA VAL A 44 0.46 -23.93 5.77
C VAL A 44 -0.63 -23.63 4.74
N GLY A 45 -0.35 -23.79 3.44
CA GLY A 45 -1.33 -23.66 2.36
C GLY A 45 -1.26 -22.39 1.53
N ILE A 46 -0.22 -21.55 1.67
CA ILE A 46 -0.05 -20.40 0.76
C ILE A 46 0.34 -20.91 -0.64
N GLN A 47 -0.49 -20.57 -1.62
CA GLN A 47 -0.33 -20.99 -3.01
C GLN A 47 0.18 -19.89 -3.93
N LYS A 48 0.03 -18.62 -3.53
CA LYS A 48 0.46 -17.45 -4.30
C LYS A 48 0.88 -16.33 -3.35
N PHE A 49 1.87 -15.56 -3.79
CA PHE A 49 2.42 -14.42 -3.06
C PHE A 49 2.38 -13.20 -3.97
N MET A 50 1.81 -12.09 -3.50
CA MET A 50 1.86 -10.80 -4.18
C MET A 50 2.89 -9.91 -3.47
N ILE A 51 4.05 -9.78 -4.11
CA ILE A 51 5.20 -9.05 -3.59
C ILE A 51 4.99 -7.55 -3.85
N THR A 52 4.96 -6.76 -2.79
CA THR A 52 4.65 -5.34 -2.88
C THR A 52 5.82 -4.52 -3.43
N GLY A 53 5.57 -3.77 -4.50
CA GLY A 53 6.45 -2.69 -4.97
C GLY A 53 5.99 -1.34 -4.42
N GLY A 54 6.88 -0.60 -3.77
CA GLY A 54 6.56 0.68 -3.11
C GLY A 54 7.09 1.93 -3.81
N ASN A 55 7.95 1.78 -4.83
CA ASN A 55 8.42 2.83 -5.72
C ASN A 55 8.95 2.16 -7.01
N LEU A 56 9.51 2.94 -7.94
CA LEU A 56 10.01 2.40 -9.21
C LEU A 56 11.09 1.31 -9.02
N GLU A 57 12.04 1.52 -8.12
CA GLU A 57 13.14 0.57 -7.89
C GLU A 57 12.66 -0.69 -7.15
N ASP A 58 11.90 -0.52 -6.07
CA ASP A 58 11.27 -1.60 -5.32
C ASP A 58 10.37 -2.44 -6.24
N SER A 59 9.66 -1.80 -7.17
CA SER A 59 8.82 -2.49 -8.17
C SER A 59 9.66 -3.33 -9.14
N ARG A 60 10.86 -2.87 -9.54
CA ARG A 60 11.78 -3.66 -10.38
C ARG A 60 12.28 -4.89 -9.65
N GLU A 61 12.70 -4.74 -8.39
CA GLU A 61 13.19 -5.87 -7.59
C GLU A 61 12.05 -6.84 -7.21
N ALA A 62 10.86 -6.34 -6.89
CA ALA A 62 9.68 -7.17 -6.65
C ALA A 62 9.30 -7.99 -7.89
N LEU A 63 9.30 -7.38 -9.08
CA LEU A 63 9.05 -8.06 -10.34
C LEU A 63 10.11 -9.13 -10.64
N LYS A 64 11.39 -8.80 -10.46
CA LYS A 64 12.50 -9.73 -10.66
C LYS A 64 12.39 -10.95 -9.73
N LEU A 65 12.04 -10.72 -8.46
CA LEU A 65 11.75 -11.81 -7.52
C LEU A 65 10.51 -12.60 -7.96
N ALA A 66 9.45 -11.93 -8.42
CA ALA A 66 8.24 -12.57 -8.91
C ALA A 66 8.48 -13.47 -10.13
N GLN A 67 9.41 -13.10 -11.00
CA GLN A 67 9.80 -13.90 -12.17
C GLN A 67 10.58 -15.17 -11.79
N SER A 68 11.18 -15.23 -10.60
CA SER A 68 12.01 -16.37 -10.18
C SER A 68 11.23 -17.64 -9.81
N ARG A 69 9.92 -17.52 -9.51
CA ARG A 69 9.06 -18.63 -9.05
C ARG A 69 7.66 -18.50 -9.62
N GLU A 70 6.99 -19.61 -9.93
CA GLU A 70 5.68 -19.58 -10.59
C GLU A 70 4.61 -18.92 -9.71
N GLU A 71 4.60 -19.25 -8.42
CA GLU A 71 3.63 -18.78 -7.43
C GLU A 71 3.81 -17.32 -7.01
N PHE A 72 4.90 -16.66 -7.42
CA PHE A 72 5.15 -15.27 -7.06
C PHE A 72 4.63 -14.31 -8.11
N PHE A 73 3.98 -13.26 -7.63
CA PHE A 73 3.46 -12.13 -8.39
C PHE A 73 3.94 -10.85 -7.72
N SER A 74 3.73 -9.71 -8.35
CA SER A 74 4.19 -8.42 -7.86
C SER A 74 3.16 -7.32 -8.11
N THR A 75 3.33 -6.23 -7.40
CA THR A 75 2.66 -4.96 -7.67
C THR A 75 3.67 -3.96 -8.25
N VAL A 76 3.18 -2.97 -9.00
CA VAL A 76 3.99 -1.83 -9.45
C VAL A 76 3.28 -0.55 -9.07
N GLY A 77 3.96 0.35 -8.37
CA GLY A 77 3.35 1.57 -7.86
C GLY A 77 4.32 2.51 -7.17
N CYS A 78 3.77 3.54 -6.54
CA CYS A 78 4.51 4.51 -5.75
C CYS A 78 3.74 4.78 -4.46
N HIS A 79 4.31 4.33 -3.35
CA HIS A 79 3.78 4.45 -2.02
C HIS A 79 3.71 5.95 -1.64
N PRO A 80 2.73 6.39 -0.83
CA PRO A 80 2.55 7.81 -0.52
C PRO A 80 3.79 8.50 0.09
N THR A 81 4.66 7.74 0.76
CA THR A 81 5.90 8.24 1.34
C THR A 81 7.05 8.39 0.33
N ARG A 82 6.88 7.88 -0.89
CA ARG A 82 7.87 7.86 -1.98
C ARG A 82 7.51 8.80 -3.12
N CYS A 83 6.35 9.46 -3.08
CA CYS A 83 5.87 10.33 -4.17
C CYS A 83 6.80 11.51 -4.51
N SER A 84 7.71 11.92 -3.62
CA SER A 84 8.74 12.92 -3.95
C SER A 84 9.67 12.48 -5.09
N GLU A 85 9.73 11.18 -5.41
CA GLU A 85 10.49 10.67 -6.55
C GLU A 85 9.94 11.16 -7.89
N PHE A 86 8.64 11.47 -8.00
CA PHE A 86 8.07 12.09 -9.20
C PHE A 86 8.72 13.45 -9.48
N ASP A 87 8.94 14.27 -8.45
CA ASP A 87 9.59 15.57 -8.59
C ASP A 87 11.08 15.41 -8.91
N GLN A 88 11.75 14.45 -8.27
CA GLN A 88 13.20 14.23 -8.41
C GLN A 88 13.59 13.68 -9.79
N GLN A 89 12.77 12.81 -10.38
CA GLN A 89 13.08 12.11 -11.63
C GLN A 89 12.33 12.67 -12.84
N GLY A 90 11.40 13.62 -12.62
CA GLY A 90 10.47 14.12 -13.62
C GLY A 90 9.19 13.29 -13.65
N ALA A 91 8.04 13.95 -13.40
CA ALA A 91 6.79 13.26 -13.11
C ALA A 91 6.33 12.36 -14.28
N GLU A 92 6.43 12.85 -15.51
CA GLU A 92 6.07 12.11 -16.72
C GLU A 92 7.01 10.92 -16.98
N GLN A 93 8.30 11.10 -16.76
CA GLN A 93 9.31 10.05 -16.94
C GLN A 93 9.10 8.93 -15.91
N TYR A 94 8.92 9.30 -14.64
CA TYR A 94 8.67 8.36 -13.56
C TYR A 94 7.37 7.58 -13.77
N PHE A 95 6.28 8.29 -14.13
CA PHE A 95 5.00 7.66 -14.45
C PHE A 95 5.11 6.72 -15.65
N SER A 96 5.79 7.14 -16.72
CA SER A 96 6.00 6.33 -17.91
C SER A 96 6.77 5.05 -17.60
N ALA A 97 7.81 5.14 -16.77
CA ALA A 97 8.59 3.97 -16.35
C ALA A 97 7.76 2.96 -15.54
N LEU A 98 6.93 3.43 -14.61
CA LEU A 98 5.98 2.57 -13.87
C LEU A 98 4.98 1.90 -14.84
N ARG A 99 4.42 2.68 -15.77
CA ARG A 99 3.45 2.18 -16.75
C ARG A 99 4.07 1.13 -17.67
N GLU A 100 5.29 1.34 -18.15
CA GLU A 100 6.01 0.38 -18.98
C GLU A 100 6.26 -0.94 -18.23
N LEU A 101 6.66 -0.88 -16.95
CA LEU A 101 6.79 -2.08 -16.12
C LEU A 101 5.49 -2.87 -16.04
N VAL A 102 4.35 -2.21 -15.83
CA VAL A 102 3.03 -2.86 -15.80
C VAL A 102 2.69 -3.50 -17.15
N VAL A 103 2.79 -2.71 -18.24
CA VAL A 103 2.34 -3.14 -19.57
C VAL A 103 3.19 -4.30 -20.10
N ASN A 104 4.50 -4.28 -19.87
CA ASN A 104 5.41 -5.29 -20.39
C ASN A 104 5.43 -6.59 -19.55
N ASN A 105 4.80 -6.62 -18.37
CA ASN A 105 4.91 -7.74 -17.42
C ASN A 105 3.56 -8.22 -16.87
N ARG A 106 2.47 -8.14 -17.65
CA ARG A 106 1.09 -8.51 -17.23
C ARG A 106 0.91 -9.93 -16.69
N GLY A 107 1.85 -10.84 -16.93
CA GLY A 107 1.83 -12.19 -16.35
C GLY A 107 2.32 -12.27 -14.90
N LYS A 108 3.08 -11.27 -14.45
CA LYS A 108 3.68 -11.23 -13.10
C LYS A 108 3.31 -9.98 -12.31
N VAL A 109 2.95 -8.88 -12.97
CA VAL A 109 2.40 -7.68 -12.33
C VAL A 109 0.88 -7.77 -12.33
N VAL A 110 0.30 -7.99 -11.15
CA VAL A 110 -1.14 -8.29 -11.00
C VAL A 110 -1.93 -7.17 -10.32
N ALA A 111 -1.26 -6.13 -9.82
CA ALA A 111 -1.89 -4.95 -9.26
C ALA A 111 -1.04 -3.69 -9.49
N VAL A 112 -1.72 -2.54 -9.61
CA VAL A 112 -1.09 -1.21 -9.51
C VAL A 112 -1.14 -0.79 -8.05
N GLY A 113 0.02 -0.54 -7.47
CA GLY A 113 0.20 -0.30 -6.05
C GLY A 113 1.58 -0.74 -5.58
N GLU A 114 1.98 -0.47 -4.35
CA GLU A 114 1.16 0.18 -3.33
C GLU A 114 1.08 1.69 -3.57
N CYS A 115 -0.12 2.26 -3.52
CA CYS A 115 -0.37 3.69 -3.67
C CYS A 115 -1.56 4.10 -2.79
N GLY A 116 -1.71 5.39 -2.52
CA GLY A 116 -2.77 5.89 -1.65
C GLY A 116 -2.50 7.28 -1.12
N LEU A 117 -2.91 7.52 0.13
CA LEU A 117 -2.71 8.78 0.83
C LEU A 117 -1.82 8.56 2.06
N GLY A 118 -0.89 9.49 2.30
CA GLY A 118 0.02 9.44 3.44
C GLY A 118 -0.42 10.37 4.57
N SER A 119 -0.10 10.03 5.81
CA SER A 119 -0.48 10.80 7.01
C SER A 119 0.25 12.14 7.18
N LYS A 120 1.22 12.46 6.30
CA LYS A 120 2.11 13.63 6.40
C LYS A 120 1.37 14.97 6.61
N PHE A 121 0.19 15.10 6.02
CA PHE A 121 -0.56 16.36 6.01
C PHE A 121 -1.74 16.37 6.98
N ILE A 122 -1.91 15.33 7.80
CA ILE A 122 -2.96 15.28 8.82
C ILE A 122 -2.66 16.33 9.89
N LYS A 123 -3.63 17.21 10.14
CA LYS A 123 -3.58 18.25 11.17
C LYS A 123 -4.58 17.96 12.29
N THR A 124 -5.77 17.50 11.93
CA THR A 124 -6.83 17.22 12.90
C THR A 124 -6.60 15.88 13.58
N THR A 125 -6.62 15.89 14.91
CA THR A 125 -6.54 14.67 15.73
C THR A 125 -7.66 14.67 16.77
N PHE A 126 -8.14 13.47 17.11
CA PHE A 126 -9.20 13.28 18.10
C PHE A 126 -8.65 12.48 19.29
N PRO A 127 -8.86 12.94 20.54
CA PRO A 127 -8.51 12.18 21.73
C PRO A 127 -9.14 10.79 21.68
N THR A 128 -8.33 9.73 21.74
CA THR A 128 -8.79 8.36 21.53
C THR A 128 -8.44 7.45 22.70
N LYS A 129 -9.38 6.62 23.14
CA LYS A 129 -9.23 5.65 24.24
C LYS A 129 -9.63 4.24 23.82
N LYS A 130 -9.09 3.24 24.50
CA LYS A 130 -9.44 1.82 24.30
C LYS A 130 -10.75 1.41 24.99
N LYS A 131 -11.20 2.20 25.98
CA LYS A 131 -12.49 2.03 26.68
C LYS A 131 -13.34 3.27 26.41
N TRP A 132 -14.66 3.08 26.42
CA TRP A 132 -15.58 4.19 26.24
C TRP A 132 -15.43 5.21 27.36
N GLU A 133 -15.32 6.49 26.98
CA GLU A 133 -15.18 7.63 27.87
C GLU A 133 -15.82 8.85 27.18
N THR A 134 -16.68 9.59 27.88
CA THR A 134 -17.30 10.80 27.34
C THR A 134 -16.23 11.77 26.83
N GLY A 135 -16.46 12.36 25.64
CA GLY A 135 -15.54 13.32 25.03
C GLY A 135 -14.34 12.71 24.30
N HIS A 136 -14.22 11.37 24.24
CA HIS A 136 -13.15 10.69 23.52
C HIS A 136 -13.72 9.76 22.44
N CYS A 137 -12.98 9.67 21.33
CA CYS A 137 -13.18 8.59 20.37
C CYS A 137 -12.83 7.24 21.02
N LEU A 138 -13.64 6.23 20.77
CA LEU A 138 -13.30 4.83 21.05
C LEU A 138 -12.46 4.29 19.88
N LYS A 139 -11.31 3.70 20.20
CA LYS A 139 -10.38 3.12 19.22
C LYS A 139 -11.12 2.20 18.24
N ASP A 140 -10.82 2.36 16.95
CA ASP A 140 -11.34 1.53 15.85
C ASP A 140 -12.88 1.60 15.66
N ARG A 141 -13.53 2.73 16.04
CA ARG A 141 -14.99 2.94 15.91
C ARG A 141 -15.43 4.35 15.48
N ASN A 142 -14.51 5.20 15.05
CA ASN A 142 -14.75 6.62 14.83
C ASN A 142 -14.31 7.08 13.44
N GLU A 143 -14.30 6.18 12.46
CA GLU A 143 -13.97 6.47 11.06
C GLU A 143 -14.73 7.68 10.48
N PRO A 144 -16.04 7.90 10.79
CA PRO A 144 -16.77 9.03 10.20
C PRO A 144 -16.18 10.41 10.50
N CYS A 145 -15.67 10.66 11.72
CA CYS A 145 -15.11 11.96 12.05
C CYS A 145 -13.71 12.18 11.44
N HIS A 146 -13.01 11.10 11.08
CA HIS A 146 -11.69 11.16 10.44
C HIS A 146 -11.75 11.54 8.96
N ILE A 147 -12.93 11.69 8.34
CA ILE A 147 -13.05 12.13 6.94
C ILE A 147 -12.33 13.48 6.69
N ILE A 148 -12.25 14.34 7.71
CA ILE A 148 -11.49 15.59 7.65
C ILE A 148 -10.00 15.37 7.37
N GLN A 149 -9.43 14.27 7.86
CA GLN A 149 -8.02 13.93 7.63
C GLN A 149 -7.76 13.59 6.15
N VAL A 150 -8.74 12.96 5.48
CA VAL A 150 -8.68 12.71 4.04
C VAL A 150 -8.70 14.03 3.27
N LEU A 151 -9.61 14.95 3.64
CA LEU A 151 -9.66 16.29 3.06
C LEU A 151 -8.33 17.04 3.24
N GLU A 152 -7.75 17.02 4.44
CA GLU A 152 -6.47 17.67 4.75
C GLU A 152 -5.35 17.15 3.85
N VAL A 153 -5.27 15.83 3.67
CA VAL A 153 -4.25 15.22 2.80
C VAL A 153 -4.48 15.57 1.34
N MET A 154 -5.73 15.51 0.86
CA MET A 154 -6.07 15.84 -0.53
C MET A 154 -5.82 17.31 -0.86
N ALA A 155 -6.26 18.23 0.01
CA ALA A 155 -6.10 19.67 -0.15
C ALA A 155 -4.62 20.06 -0.16
N ALA A 156 -3.84 19.52 0.77
CA ALA A 156 -2.40 19.77 0.82
C ALA A 156 -1.66 19.20 -0.39
N ALA A 157 -2.01 17.99 -0.85
CA ALA A 157 -1.40 17.37 -2.01
C ALA A 157 -1.69 18.13 -3.33
N ARG A 158 -2.87 18.77 -3.43
CA ARG A 158 -3.29 19.54 -4.62
C ARG A 158 -2.97 21.03 -4.53
N ASN A 159 -2.46 21.50 -3.39
CA ASN A 159 -2.27 22.92 -3.09
C ASN A 159 -3.58 23.74 -3.31
N GLU A 160 -4.68 23.22 -2.80
CA GLU A 160 -6.03 23.79 -2.90
C GLU A 160 -6.57 24.18 -1.51
N ASP A 161 -7.50 25.13 -1.46
CA ASP A 161 -8.17 25.50 -0.22
C ASP A 161 -9.09 24.34 0.26
N PRO A 162 -8.96 23.89 1.52
CA PRO A 162 -9.73 22.75 2.02
C PRO A 162 -11.24 23.04 2.10
N VAL A 163 -11.66 24.28 2.31
CA VAL A 163 -13.10 24.63 2.37
C VAL A 163 -13.71 24.56 0.98
N GLU A 164 -13.04 25.12 -0.03
CA GLU A 164 -13.47 25.03 -1.43
C GLU A 164 -13.50 23.57 -1.92
N MET A 165 -12.47 22.78 -1.60
CA MET A 165 -12.43 21.36 -1.93
C MET A 165 -13.56 20.58 -1.25
N ALA A 166 -13.82 20.82 0.04
CA ALA A 166 -14.92 20.18 0.75
C ALA A 166 -16.27 20.50 0.14
N ASN A 167 -16.53 21.77 -0.19
CA ASN A 167 -17.75 22.20 -0.87
C ASN A 167 -17.90 21.54 -2.23
N THR A 168 -16.81 21.41 -2.99
CA THR A 168 -16.81 20.73 -4.29
C THR A 168 -17.15 19.25 -4.14
N ILE A 169 -16.48 18.55 -3.21
CA ILE A 169 -16.74 17.13 -2.91
C ILE A 169 -18.19 16.93 -2.48
N TYR A 170 -18.69 17.77 -1.57
CA TYR A 170 -20.08 17.73 -1.10
C TYR A 170 -21.08 17.88 -2.24
N ASN A 171 -20.94 18.93 -3.05
CA ASN A 171 -21.83 19.20 -4.18
C ASN A 171 -21.79 18.10 -5.24
N ASN A 172 -20.61 17.54 -5.53
CA ASN A 172 -20.47 16.40 -6.43
C ASN A 172 -21.16 15.16 -5.87
N THR A 173 -21.01 14.90 -4.57
CA THR A 173 -21.65 13.77 -3.90
C THR A 173 -23.17 13.89 -3.95
N LEU A 174 -23.72 15.09 -3.69
CA LEU A 174 -25.15 15.35 -3.84
C LEU A 174 -25.64 15.06 -5.26
N LYS A 175 -24.93 15.55 -6.27
CA LYS A 175 -25.28 15.36 -7.69
C LYS A 175 -25.20 13.90 -8.14
N VAL A 176 -24.34 13.09 -7.54
CA VAL A 176 -24.17 11.68 -7.95
C VAL A 176 -25.14 10.76 -7.20
N PHE A 177 -25.33 10.96 -5.90
CA PHE A 177 -26.01 9.99 -5.04
C PHE A 177 -27.36 10.46 -4.46
N PHE A 178 -27.63 11.76 -4.47
CA PHE A 178 -28.78 12.34 -3.77
C PHE A 178 -29.64 13.24 -4.68
N THR A 179 -29.68 12.93 -5.99
CA THR A 179 -30.51 13.66 -6.96
C THR A 179 -31.99 13.56 -6.60
N GLY A 180 -32.60 14.68 -6.22
CA GLY A 180 -34.01 14.76 -5.81
C GLY A 180 -34.26 15.01 -4.32
N SER A 181 -33.20 15.24 -3.54
CA SER A 181 -33.27 15.74 -2.15
C SER A 181 -33.28 17.27 -2.10
#